data_AF-A0A6H9G3H5-F1
#
_entry.id   AF-A0A6H9G3H5-F1
#
_cell.length_a   1.000
_cell.length_b   1.000
_cell.length_c   1.000
_cell.angle_alpha   90.00
_cell.angle_beta   90.00
_cell.angle_gamma   90.00
#
_symmetry.space_group_name_H-M   'P 1'
#
loop_
_entity.id
_entity.type
_entity.pdbx_description
1 polymer ?
#
loop_
_entity_poly.entity_id
_entity_poly.type
_entity_poly.pdbx_seq_one_letter_code
_entity_poly.pdbx_strand_id
1 'polypeptide(L)'
;MMTLSPELQSSLESKIKQFEEERTMPLVSNMELRGIEQGKEIGALENARDFVKTVLQARLGEVPLDVEQYLNKVSVLSTLQEIVKLAATANSLAEFKQSLAKINI
;
A
#
# COMPACT_ATOMS: atom_id res chain seq x y z
N MET A 1 30.21 -13.45 12.48
CA MET A 1 29.67 -13.15 11.13
C MET A 1 30.54 -13.86 10.11
N MET A 2 29.96 -14.52 9.11
CA MET A 2 30.75 -15.07 8.00
C MET A 2 30.92 -13.97 6.95
N THR A 3 32.10 -13.36 6.90
CA THR A 3 32.44 -12.27 5.98
C THR A 3 33.40 -12.79 4.92
N LEU A 4 33.14 -12.45 3.65
CA LEU A 4 34.07 -12.74 2.56
C LEU A 4 35.35 -11.89 2.72
N SER A 5 36.45 -12.36 2.12
CA SER A 5 37.63 -11.49 1.94
C SER A 5 37.28 -10.37 0.96
N PRO A 6 37.94 -9.20 1.05
CA PRO A 6 37.65 -8.06 0.17
C PRO A 6 37.76 -8.42 -1.33
N GLU A 7 38.72 -9.26 -1.71
CA GLU A 7 38.93 -9.74 -3.07
C GLU A 7 37.75 -10.57 -3.58
N LEU A 8 37.25 -11.50 -2.76
CA LEU A 8 36.11 -12.34 -3.12
C LEU A 8 34.81 -11.54 -3.20
N GLN A 9 34.65 -10.54 -2.32
CA GLN A 9 33.51 -9.64 -2.38
C GLN A 9 33.51 -8.81 -3.67
N SER A 10 34.65 -8.21 -4.03
CA SER A 10 34.79 -7.44 -5.27
C SER A 10 34.53 -8.29 -6.53
N SER A 11 35.02 -9.53 -6.53
CA SER A 11 34.77 -10.48 -7.62
C SER A 11 33.29 -10.86 -7.75
N LEU A 12 32.61 -11.11 -6.63
CA LEU A 12 31.18 -11.42 -6.59
C LEU A 12 30.33 -10.26 -7.12
N GLU A 13 30.57 -9.04 -6.65
CA GLU A 13 29.84 -7.83 -7.07
C GLU A 13 30.00 -7.57 -8.58
N SER A 14 31.21 -7.75 -9.11
CA SER A 14 31.49 -7.63 -10.55
C SER A 14 30.69 -8.64 -11.37
N LYS A 15 30.60 -9.89 -10.89
CA LYS A 15 29.86 -10.96 -11.58
C LYS A 15 28.34 -10.75 -11.52
N ILE A 16 27.82 -10.22 -10.41
CA ILE A 16 26.41 -9.83 -10.29
C ILE A 16 26.09 -8.74 -11.30
N LYS A 17 26.90 -7.67 -11.34
CA LYS A 17 26.70 -6.55 -12.27
C LYS A 17 26.68 -7.01 -13.73
N GLN A 18 27.64 -7.84 -14.13
CA GLN A 18 27.68 -8.40 -15.48
C GLN A 18 26.40 -9.20 -15.80
N PHE A 19 25.95 -10.04 -14.86
CA PHE A 19 24.73 -10.83 -15.03
C PHE A 19 23.48 -9.95 -15.17
N GLU A 20 23.37 -8.88 -14.39
CA GLU A 20 22.25 -7.92 -14.46
C GLU A 20 22.24 -7.14 -15.79
N GLU A 21 23.42 -6.74 -16.30
CA GLU A 21 23.58 -6.08 -17.59
C GLU A 21 23.21 -7.01 -18.76
N GLU A 22 23.70 -8.25 -18.74
CA GLU A 22 23.43 -9.27 -19.78
C GLU A 22 21.94 -9.64 -19.86
N ARG A 23 21.27 -9.77 -18.72
CA ARG A 23 19.84 -10.13 -18.68
C ARG A 23 18.89 -8.94 -18.64
N THR A 24 19.44 -7.73 -18.52
CA THR A 24 18.67 -6.47 -18.41
C THR A 24 17.63 -6.49 -17.28
N MET A 25 17.93 -7.24 -16.21
CA MET A 25 17.06 -7.39 -15.05
C MET A 25 17.88 -7.49 -13.77
N PRO A 26 17.41 -6.89 -12.66
CA PRO A 26 18.10 -6.99 -11.37
C PRO A 26 18.06 -8.42 -10.84
N LEU A 27 19.13 -8.82 -10.13
CA LEU A 27 19.20 -10.11 -9.45
C LEU A 27 18.45 -10.00 -8.11
N VAL A 28 17.20 -10.46 -8.11
CA VAL A 28 16.33 -10.43 -6.93
C VAL A 28 15.95 -11.85 -6.54
N SER A 29 16.12 -12.19 -5.25
CA SER A 29 15.68 -13.47 -4.69
C SER A 29 14.16 -13.59 -4.68
N ASN A 30 13.64 -14.82 -4.73
CA ASN A 30 12.21 -15.09 -4.55
C ASN A 30 11.66 -14.52 -3.23
N MET A 31 12.48 -14.47 -2.18
CA MET A 31 12.08 -13.86 -0.89
C MET A 31 11.94 -12.34 -1.02
N GLU A 32 12.87 -11.68 -1.70
CA GLU A 32 12.83 -10.24 -1.94
C GLU A 32 11.66 -9.87 -2.85
N LEU A 33 11.38 -10.67 -3.89
CA LEU A 33 10.20 -10.50 -4.74
C LEU A 33 8.90 -10.55 -3.92
N ARG A 34 8.74 -11.55 -3.04
CA ARG A 34 7.58 -11.63 -2.15
C ARG A 34 7.48 -10.42 -1.22
N GLY A 35 8.60 -9.95 -0.68
CA GLY A 35 8.63 -8.75 0.16
C GLY A 35 8.19 -7.50 -0.60
N ILE A 36 8.63 -7.33 -1.86
CA ILE A 36 8.21 -6.22 -2.73
C ILE A 36 6.71 -6.30 -3.03
N GLU A 37 6.19 -7.48 -3.34
CA GLU A 37 4.75 -7.67 -3.60
C GLU A 37 3.90 -7.35 -2.37
N GLN A 38 4.27 -7.88 -1.20
CA GLN A 38 3.59 -7.57 0.06
C GLN A 38 3.65 -6.07 0.38
N GLY A 39 4.80 -5.43 0.18
CA GLY A 39 4.97 -3.99 0.37
C GLY A 39 4.07 -3.17 -0.54
N LYS A 40 3.90 -3.56 -1.81
CA LYS A 40 2.98 -2.92 -2.76
C LYS A 40 1.53 -3.05 -2.31
N GLU A 41 1.12 -4.23 -1.82
CA GLU A 41 -0.24 -4.47 -1.34
C GLU A 41 -0.54 -3.63 -0.09
N ILE A 42 0.38 -3.63 0.89
CA ILE A 42 0.25 -2.82 2.11
C ILE A 42 0.18 -1.33 1.75
N GLY A 43 1.10 -0.85 0.91
CA GLY A 43 1.12 0.55 0.49
C GLY A 43 -0.13 0.97 -0.28
N ALA A 44 -0.70 0.08 -1.10
CA ALA A 44 -1.96 0.35 -1.80
C ALA A 44 -3.13 0.48 -0.82
N LEU A 45 -3.19 -0.37 0.21
CA LEU A 45 -4.21 -0.29 1.26
C LEU A 45 -4.08 0.99 2.09
N GLU A 46 -2.87 1.32 2.52
CA GLU A 46 -2.59 2.56 3.27
C GLU A 46 -2.96 3.80 2.47
N ASN A 47 -2.51 3.88 1.21
CA ASN A 47 -2.81 5.00 0.33
C ASN A 47 -4.33 5.13 0.08
N ALA A 48 -5.05 4.01 -0.08
CA ALA A 48 -6.50 4.07 -0.24
C ALA A 48 -7.21 4.60 1.02
N ARG A 49 -6.75 4.24 2.22
CA ARG A 49 -7.27 4.79 3.49
C ARG A 49 -7.01 6.29 3.60
N ASP A 50 -5.79 6.73 3.30
CA ASP A 50 -5.41 8.14 3.33
C ASP A 50 -6.18 8.97 2.30
N PHE A 51 -6.49 8.38 1.15
CA PHE A 51 -7.31 9.03 0.15
C PHE A 51 -8.74 9.26 0.63
N VAL A 52 -9.35 8.29 1.34
CA VAL A 52 -10.66 8.50 1.98
C VAL A 52 -10.59 9.68 2.97
N LYS A 53 -9.58 9.73 3.83
CA LYS A 53 -9.41 10.83 4.80
C LYS A 53 -9.28 12.18 4.10
N THR A 54 -8.47 12.23 3.04
CA THR A 54 -8.25 13.44 2.23
C THR A 54 -9.54 13.93 1.58
N VAL A 55 -10.33 13.02 0.99
CA VAL A 55 -11.61 13.36 0.35
C VAL A 55 -12.62 13.84 1.38
N LEU A 56 -12.72 13.16 2.53
CA LEU A 56 -13.61 13.57 3.62
C LEU A 56 -13.22 14.95 4.16
N GLN A 57 -11.94 15.21 4.40
CA GLN A 57 -11.45 16.50 4.85
C GLN A 57 -11.73 17.61 3.82
N ALA A 58 -11.55 17.33 2.53
CA ALA A 58 -11.79 18.31 1.46
C ALA A 58 -13.28 18.61 1.23
N ARG A 59 -14.17 17.62 1.38
CA ARG A 59 -15.60 17.76 1.09
C ARG A 59 -16.43 18.16 2.31
N LEU A 60 -16.10 17.59 3.46
CA LEU A 60 -16.91 17.66 4.68
C LEU A 60 -16.20 18.41 5.82
N GLY A 61 -14.93 18.78 5.64
CA GLY A 61 -14.16 19.60 6.58
C GLY A 61 -13.64 18.86 7.81
N GLU A 62 -14.12 17.66 8.09
CA GLU A 62 -13.70 16.83 9.22
C GLU A 62 -13.60 15.34 8.85
N VAL A 63 -12.72 14.63 9.55
CA VAL A 63 -12.58 13.18 9.46
C VAL A 63 -12.98 12.59 10.81
N PRO A 64 -14.17 11.96 10.92
CA PRO A 64 -14.60 11.37 12.18
C PRO A 64 -13.69 10.22 12.59
N LEU A 65 -13.30 10.17 13.87
CA LEU A 65 -12.46 9.10 14.42
C LEU A 65 -13.08 7.70 14.21
N ASP A 66 -14.41 7.59 14.29
CA ASP A 66 -15.16 6.36 14.04
C ASP A 66 -14.89 5.79 12.63
N VAL A 67 -14.74 6.68 11.64
CA VAL A 67 -14.47 6.31 10.25
C VAL A 67 -13.03 5.82 10.11
N GLU A 68 -12.07 6.47 10.75
CA GLU A 68 -10.67 6.01 10.72
C GLU A 68 -10.51 4.61 11.31
N GLN A 69 -11.17 4.35 12.44
CA GLN A 69 -11.15 3.03 13.07
C GLN A 69 -11.80 1.96 12.19
N TYR A 70 -12.86 2.31 11.46
CA TYR A 70 -13.50 1.42 10.51
C TYR A 70 -12.59 1.12 9.31
N LEU A 71 -11.98 2.15 8.71
CA LEU A 71 -11.05 2.01 7.57
C LEU A 71 -9.85 1.11 7.88
N ASN A 72 -9.34 1.15 9.12
CA ASN A 72 -8.23 0.30 9.56
C ASN A 72 -8.61 -1.19 9.63
N LYS A 73 -9.89 -1.52 9.79
CA LYS A 73 -10.39 -2.91 9.79
C LYS A 73 -10.59 -3.46 8.38
N VAL A 74 -10.68 -2.59 7.37
CA VAL A 74 -10.85 -2.99 5.98
C VAL A 74 -9.51 -3.45 5.42
N SER A 75 -9.41 -4.73 5.09
CA SER A 75 -8.23 -5.35 4.45
C SER A 75 -8.38 -5.48 2.93
N VAL A 76 -9.55 -5.13 2.37
CA VAL A 76 -9.86 -5.32 0.95
C VAL A 76 -9.80 -3.98 0.21
N LEU A 77 -8.93 -3.90 -0.79
CA LEU A 77 -8.68 -2.67 -1.57
C LEU A 77 -9.91 -2.19 -2.35
N SER A 78 -10.67 -3.10 -2.97
CA SER A 78 -11.87 -2.75 -3.74
C SER A 78 -12.94 -2.09 -2.86
N THR A 79 -13.11 -2.57 -1.64
CA THR A 79 -14.02 -1.98 -0.64
C THR A 79 -13.56 -0.57 -0.26
N LEU A 80 -12.26 -0.34 -0.04
CA LEU A 80 -11.73 1.00 0.20
C LEU A 80 -11.98 1.94 -0.98
N GLN A 81 -11.82 1.46 -2.23
CA GLN A 81 -12.12 2.26 -3.43
C GLN A 81 -13.61 2.62 -3.56
N GLU A 82 -14.52 1.73 -3.17
CA GLU A 82 -15.96 2.05 -3.09
C GLU A 82 -16.24 3.09 -2.02
N ILE A 83 -15.60 2.97 -0.85
CA ILE A 83 -15.72 3.95 0.23
C ILE A 83 -15.22 5.33 -0.23
N VAL A 84 -14.12 5.40 -1.00
CA VAL A 84 -13.66 6.65 -1.62
C VAL A 84 -14.74 7.28 -2.50
N LYS A 85 -15.39 6.48 -3.36
CA LYS A 85 -16.47 6.97 -4.22
C LYS A 85 -17.63 7.53 -3.39
N LEU A 86 -18.02 6.82 -2.33
CA LEU A 86 -19.06 7.27 -1.40
C LEU A 86 -18.67 8.57 -0.69
N ALA A 87 -17.43 8.69 -0.24
CA ALA A 87 -16.92 9.91 0.39
C ALA A 87 -16.95 11.11 -0.57
N ALA A 88 -16.65 10.86 -1.85
CA ALA A 88 -16.71 11.90 -2.89
C ALA A 88 -18.15 12.31 -3.20
N THR A 89 -19.13 11.40 -3.16
CA THR A 89 -20.54 11.71 -3.53
C THR A 89 -21.43 12.13 -2.37
N ALA A 90 -21.05 11.82 -1.12
CA ALA A 90 -21.87 12.12 0.04
C ALA A 90 -22.00 13.64 0.25
N ASN A 91 -23.21 14.08 0.59
CA ASN A 91 -23.52 15.48 0.88
C ASN A 91 -23.35 15.82 2.36
N SER A 92 -23.24 14.79 3.23
CA SER A 92 -23.04 14.93 4.66
C SER A 92 -22.34 13.71 5.27
N LEU A 93 -21.77 13.88 6.46
CA LEU A 93 -21.17 12.77 7.21
C LEU A 93 -22.20 11.74 7.67
N ALA A 94 -23.43 12.16 7.95
CA ALA A 94 -24.50 11.24 8.32
C ALA A 94 -24.86 10.30 7.17
N GLU A 95 -25.01 10.84 5.95
CA GLU A 95 -25.25 10.05 4.73
C GLU A 95 -24.09 9.09 4.44
N PHE A 96 -22.85 9.56 4.61
CA PHE A 96 -21.66 8.75 4.45
C PHE A 96 -21.61 7.59 5.47
N LYS A 97 -21.82 7.86 6.77
CA LYS A 97 -21.86 6.85 7.83
C LYS A 97 -22.97 5.82 7.60
N GLN A 98 -24.14 6.25 7.13
CA GLN A 98 -25.22 5.34 6.78
C GLN A 98 -24.86 4.44 5.60
N SER A 99 -24.14 4.97 4.61
CA SER A 99 -23.66 4.21 3.46
C SER A 99 -22.58 3.21 3.85
N LEU A 100 -21.68 3.58 4.76
CA LEU A 100 -20.70 2.65 5.35
C LEU A 100 -21.38 1.49 6.09
N ALA A 101 -22.45 1.76 6.85
CA ALA A 101 -23.19 0.72 7.57
C ALA A 101 -23.87 -0.31 6.65
N LYS A 102 -24.07 0.01 5.37
CA LYS A 102 -24.60 -0.92 4.36
C LYS A 102 -23.52 -1.79 3.72
N ILE A 103 -22.26 -1.36 3.80
CA ILE A 103 -21.12 -2.15 3.35
C ILE A 103 -20.83 -3.16 4.46
N ASN A 104 -21.26 -4.40 4.24
CA ASN A 104 -20.99 -5.51 5.14
C ASN A 104 -19.52 -5.91 4.97
N ILE A 105 -18.69 -5.66 6.00
CA ILE A 105 -17.26 -6.01 6.05
C ILE A 105 -17.07 -7.14 7.05
#